data_AF-A0A8S4PGM9-F1
#
_entry.id   AF-A0A8S4PGM9-F1
#
_cell.length_a   1.000
_cell.length_b   1.000
_cell.length_c   1.000
_cell.angle_alpha   90.00
_cell.angle_beta   90.00
_cell.angle_gamma   90.00
#
_symmetry.space_group_name_H-M   'P 1'
#
loop_
_entity.id
_entity.type
_entity.pdbx_description
1 polymer ?
#
loop_
_entity_poly.entity_id
_entity_poly.type
_entity_poly.pdbx_seq_one_letter_code
_entity_poly.pdbx_strand_id
1 'polypeptide(L)'
;TKRNTGLMIAGIWIYATLITIPPLFGWGAFGYERRNYTCTISWRNNMSYTLFLAANLILIAEVTVAACYYAIFKAVRRSAKRIEDHKGQMNLGEMPKKRDDRVAIQLFVIFIAYNICWGPYLITSAFIESDNFNISMVGFFIMSVLIVLNSCCNPPIYFFMNRQFREAITSFFPTCKCCHQDITSHSTTPTTNGGRMHPRDNTNNTSSYESEPTRT
;
A
#
# COMPACT_ATOMS: atom_id res chain seq x y z
N THR A 1 -16.98 -3.79 4.64
CA THR A 1 -17.36 -5.20 4.35
C THR A 1 -16.96 -5.53 2.92
N LYS A 2 -16.67 -6.80 2.60
CA LYS A 2 -16.26 -7.23 1.24
C LYS A 2 -17.25 -6.79 0.16
N ARG A 3 -18.57 -6.86 0.45
CA ARG A 3 -19.64 -6.37 -0.44
C ARG A 3 -19.48 -4.90 -0.80
N ASN A 4 -19.25 -4.03 0.19
CA ASN A 4 -19.10 -2.60 -0.06
C ASN A 4 -17.81 -2.32 -0.85
N THR A 5 -16.71 -3.02 -0.57
CA THR A 5 -15.47 -2.90 -1.35
C THR A 5 -15.70 -3.29 -2.81
N GLY A 6 -16.44 -4.37 -3.08
CA GLY A 6 -16.80 -4.77 -4.44
C GLY A 6 -17.66 -3.72 -5.17
N LEU A 7 -18.65 -3.15 -4.48
CA LEU A 7 -19.47 -2.07 -5.04
C LEU A 7 -18.64 -0.81 -5.36
N MET A 8 -17.69 -0.46 -4.49
CA MET A 8 -16.78 0.67 -4.74
C MET A 8 -15.89 0.42 -5.96
N ILE A 9 -15.32 -0.78 -6.09
CA ILE A 9 -14.51 -1.15 -7.26
C ILE A 9 -15.34 -1.07 -8.54
N ALA A 10 -16.55 -1.64 -8.55
CA ALA A 10 -17.45 -1.59 -9.70
C ALA A 10 -17.79 -0.13 -10.07
N GLY A 11 -18.07 0.71 -9.08
CA GLY A 11 -18.32 2.14 -9.29
C GLY A 11 -17.12 2.86 -9.93
N ILE A 12 -15.89 2.58 -9.49
CA ILE A 12 -14.67 3.14 -10.07
C ILE A 12 -14.52 2.76 -11.54
N TRP A 13 -14.76 1.50 -11.89
CA TRP A 13 -14.70 1.05 -13.29
C TRP A 13 -15.76 1.72 -14.15
N ILE A 14 -17.01 1.76 -13.69
CA ILE A 14 -18.10 2.42 -14.41
C ILE A 14 -17.77 3.90 -14.66
N TYR A 15 -17.31 4.61 -13.62
CA TYR A 15 -16.90 6.00 -13.73
C TYR A 15 -15.77 6.20 -14.73
N ALA A 16 -14.71 5.37 -14.65
CA ALA A 16 -13.58 5.44 -15.59
C ALA A 16 -14.03 5.22 -17.04
N THR A 17 -14.91 4.25 -17.29
CA THR A 17 -15.50 4.01 -18.61
C THR A 17 -16.31 5.21 -19.08
N LEU A 18 -17.19 5.77 -18.25
CA LEU A 18 -18.02 6.92 -18.61
C LEU A 18 -17.21 8.16 -19.00
N ILE A 19 -16.04 8.38 -18.38
CA ILE A 19 -15.17 9.52 -18.70
C ILE A 19 -14.40 9.33 -20.00
N THR A 20 -14.05 8.08 -20.33
CA THR A 20 -13.17 7.75 -21.46
C THR A 20 -13.91 7.39 -22.74
N ILE A 21 -15.17 6.99 -22.65
CA ILE A 21 -16.02 6.64 -23.79
C ILE A 21 -16.53 7.80 -24.68
N PRO A 22 -16.63 9.08 -24.23
CA PRO A 22 -17.24 10.14 -25.05
C PRO A 22 -16.69 10.34 -26.46
N PRO A 23 -15.40 10.13 -26.76
CA PRO A 23 -14.90 10.19 -28.13
C PRO A 23 -15.57 9.22 -29.10
N LEU A 24 -16.14 8.10 -28.61
CA LEU A 24 -16.90 7.16 -29.43
C LEU A 24 -18.29 7.70 -29.83
N PHE A 25 -18.79 8.70 -29.11
CA PHE A 25 -20.07 9.36 -29.36
C PHE A 25 -19.90 10.75 -29.99
N GLY A 26 -18.69 11.08 -30.45
CA GLY A 26 -18.39 12.34 -31.15
C GLY A 26 -17.94 13.49 -30.25
N TRP A 27 -17.78 13.29 -28.94
CA TRP A 27 -17.23 14.32 -28.04
C TRP A 27 -15.78 14.00 -27.67
N GLY A 28 -14.85 14.65 -28.37
CA GLY A 28 -13.43 14.30 -28.33
C GLY A 28 -13.01 13.40 -29.50
N ALA A 29 -11.71 13.13 -29.62
CA ALA A 29 -11.18 12.25 -30.66
C ALA A 29 -9.91 11.56 -30.18
N PHE A 30 -9.67 10.33 -30.62
CA PHE A 30 -8.36 9.69 -30.56
C PHE A 30 -7.60 9.98 -31.85
N GLY A 31 -6.32 10.25 -31.74
CA GLY A 31 -5.46 10.58 -32.87
C GLY A 31 -4.03 10.13 -32.65
N TYR A 32 -3.31 9.95 -33.76
CA TYR A 32 -1.90 9.61 -33.72
C TYR A 32 -1.06 10.87 -33.45
N GLU A 33 -0.36 10.87 -32.32
CA GLU A 33 0.53 11.94 -31.90
C GLU A 33 1.95 11.63 -32.39
N ARG A 34 2.44 12.42 -33.37
CA ARG A 34 3.74 12.18 -34.00
C ARG A 34 4.92 12.43 -33.07
N ARG A 35 4.75 13.28 -32.05
CA ARG A 35 5.85 13.68 -31.15
C ARG A 35 6.28 12.56 -30.20
N ASN A 36 5.39 11.62 -29.90
CA ASN A 36 5.65 10.52 -28.98
C ASN A 36 5.31 9.13 -29.56
N TYR A 37 4.92 9.05 -30.83
CA TYR A 37 4.59 7.81 -31.54
C TYR A 37 3.46 7.01 -30.87
N THR A 38 2.49 7.70 -30.26
CA THR A 38 1.35 7.05 -29.57
C THR A 38 0.02 7.42 -30.21
N CYS A 39 -0.95 6.51 -30.14
CA CYS A 39 -2.35 6.86 -30.37
C CYS A 39 -2.95 7.29 -29.03
N THR A 40 -3.34 8.56 -28.92
CA THR A 40 -3.82 9.16 -27.68
C THR A 40 -4.95 10.13 -27.95
N ILE A 41 -5.50 10.72 -26.89
CA ILE A 41 -6.54 11.73 -26.98
C ILE A 41 -5.98 12.95 -27.73
N SER A 42 -6.75 13.46 -28.68
CA SER A 42 -6.39 14.64 -29.46
C SER A 42 -6.67 15.91 -28.65
N TRP A 43 -5.72 16.28 -27.79
CA TRP A 43 -5.84 17.40 -26.84
C TRP A 43 -6.14 18.76 -27.49
N ARG A 44 -5.75 18.97 -28.76
CA ARG A 44 -5.98 20.21 -29.51
C ARG A 44 -7.30 20.26 -30.27
N ASN A 45 -7.94 19.12 -30.53
CA ASN A 45 -9.08 19.06 -31.45
C ASN A 45 -10.40 19.47 -30.76
N ASN A 46 -10.52 19.23 -29.46
CA ASN A 46 -11.75 19.48 -28.71
C ASN A 46 -11.44 20.06 -27.33
N MET A 47 -11.41 21.40 -27.25
CA MET A 47 -11.11 22.11 -25.99
C MET A 47 -12.06 21.72 -24.85
N SER A 48 -13.36 21.58 -25.11
CA SER A 48 -14.34 21.22 -24.07
C SER A 48 -14.06 19.85 -23.46
N TYR A 49 -13.68 18.87 -24.29
CA TYR A 49 -13.32 17.53 -23.82
C TYR A 49 -11.98 17.53 -23.09
N THR A 50 -10.99 18.28 -23.60
CA THR A 50 -9.70 18.48 -22.95
C THR A 50 -9.84 19.10 -21.55
N LEU A 51 -10.62 20.19 -21.42
CA LEU A 51 -10.89 20.83 -20.14
C LEU A 51 -11.67 19.92 -19.20
N PHE A 52 -12.63 19.16 -19.71
CA PHE A 52 -13.36 18.17 -18.93
C PHE A 52 -12.42 17.11 -18.34
N LEU A 53 -11.54 16.52 -19.17
CA LEU A 53 -10.57 15.53 -18.70
C LEU A 53 -9.56 16.12 -17.72
N ALA A 54 -9.02 17.31 -18.02
CA ALA A 54 -8.10 18.02 -17.14
C ALA A 54 -8.76 18.33 -15.79
N ALA A 55 -10.00 18.84 -15.79
CA ALA A 55 -10.75 19.11 -14.57
C ALA A 55 -11.03 17.85 -13.76
N ASN A 56 -11.39 16.72 -14.39
CA ASN A 56 -11.62 15.47 -13.68
C ASN A 56 -10.32 14.92 -13.05
N LEU A 57 -9.22 14.95 -13.80
CA LEU A 57 -7.92 14.44 -13.33
C LEU A 57 -7.28 15.33 -12.27
N ILE A 58 -7.44 16.65 -12.38
CA ILE A 58 -6.85 17.62 -11.45
C ILE A 58 -7.77 17.88 -10.26
N LEU A 59 -9.06 18.15 -10.45
CA LEU A 59 -9.90 18.60 -9.34
C LEU A 59 -10.38 17.44 -8.48
N ILE A 60 -10.91 16.38 -9.09
CA ILE A 60 -11.57 15.32 -8.30
C ILE A 60 -10.53 14.50 -7.55
N ALA A 61 -9.46 14.05 -8.21
CA ALA A 61 -8.43 13.23 -7.57
C ALA A 61 -7.63 14.02 -6.53
N GLU A 62 -7.12 15.20 -6.87
CA GLU A 62 -6.28 15.99 -5.96
C GLU A 62 -7.07 16.50 -4.74
N VAL A 63 -8.26 17.06 -4.95
CA VAL A 63 -9.07 17.59 -3.84
C VAL A 63 -9.53 16.47 -2.91
N THR A 64 -9.96 15.34 -3.46
CA THR A 64 -10.38 14.19 -2.64
C THR A 64 -9.23 13.71 -1.78
N VAL A 65 -8.05 13.49 -2.38
CA VAL A 65 -6.88 12.99 -1.66
C VAL A 65 -6.38 14.02 -0.63
N ALA A 66 -6.31 15.30 -1.00
CA ALA A 66 -5.93 16.37 -0.08
C ALA A 66 -6.90 16.48 1.10
N ALA A 67 -8.22 16.40 0.86
CA ALA A 67 -9.23 16.40 1.91
C ALA A 67 -9.10 15.18 2.84
N CYS A 68 -8.85 13.99 2.28
CA CYS A 68 -8.58 12.79 3.05
C CYS A 68 -7.36 12.95 3.96
N TYR A 69 -6.23 13.44 3.44
CA TYR A 69 -5.03 13.66 4.24
C TYR A 69 -5.17 14.76 5.27
N TYR A 70 -5.88 15.84 4.94
CA TYR A 70 -6.23 16.87 5.90
C TYR A 70 -7.06 16.30 7.06
N ALA A 71 -8.06 15.45 6.75
CA ALA A 71 -8.88 14.80 7.76
C ALA A 71 -8.05 13.84 8.64
N ILE A 72 -7.14 13.06 8.04
CA ILE A 72 -6.19 12.19 8.76
C ILE A 72 -5.33 13.03 9.70
N PHE A 73 -4.70 14.09 9.20
CA PHE A 73 -3.84 14.96 9.99
C PHE A 73 -4.59 15.61 11.16
N LYS A 74 -5.83 16.06 10.91
CA LYS A 74 -6.73 16.60 11.93
C LYS A 74 -7.09 15.55 12.98
N ALA A 75 -7.37 14.31 12.56
CA ALA A 75 -7.66 13.20 13.47
C ALA A 75 -6.45 12.86 14.34
N VAL A 76 -5.24 12.80 13.75
CA VAL A 76 -3.98 12.57 14.47
C VAL A 76 -3.74 13.67 15.51
N ARG A 77 -3.87 14.95 15.15
CA ARG A 77 -3.73 16.07 16.10
C ARG A 77 -4.76 16.03 17.23
N ARG A 78 -6.01 15.69 16.92
CA ARG A 78 -7.06 15.51 17.94
C ARG A 78 -6.73 14.36 18.90
N SER A 79 -6.21 13.25 18.39
CA SER A 79 -5.79 12.12 19.22
C SER A 79 -4.58 12.46 20.09
N ALA A 80 -3.58 13.17 19.56
CA ALA A 80 -2.43 13.64 20.34
C ALA A 80 -2.86 14.57 21.49
N LYS A 81 -3.75 15.53 21.23
CA LYS A 81 -4.28 16.44 22.26
C LYS A 81 -5.05 15.68 23.35
N ARG A 82 -5.90 14.72 22.98
CA ARG A 82 -6.64 13.88 23.95
C ARG A 82 -5.71 13.06 24.85
N ILE A 83 -4.61 12.54 24.30
CA ILE A 83 -3.58 11.82 25.05
C ILE A 83 -2.91 12.78 26.05
N GLU A 84 -2.60 14.02 25.66
CA GLU A 84 -2.06 15.03 26.58
C GLU A 84 -3.05 15.38 27.70
N ASP A 85 -4.33 15.58 27.37
CA ASP A 85 -5.38 15.91 28.34
C ASP A 85 -5.63 14.76 29.35
N HIS A 86 -5.37 13.50 28.97
CA HIS A 86 -5.57 12.31 29.81
C HIS A 86 -4.27 11.66 30.31
N LYS A 87 -3.12 12.38 30.25
CA LYS A 87 -1.79 11.87 30.69
C LYS A 87 -1.77 11.30 32.12
N GLY A 88 -2.72 11.67 32.98
CA GLY A 88 -2.86 11.15 34.35
C GLY A 88 -3.81 9.94 34.52
N GLN A 89 -4.56 9.52 33.49
CA GLN A 89 -5.59 8.48 33.59
C GLN A 89 -5.44 7.32 32.60
N MET A 90 -4.48 7.38 31.67
CA MET A 90 -4.32 6.32 30.66
C MET A 90 -3.55 5.11 31.20
N ASN A 91 -4.16 3.94 31.12
CA ASN A 91 -3.50 2.66 31.35
C ASN A 91 -2.48 2.36 30.24
N LEU A 92 -1.32 1.81 30.60
CA LEU A 92 -0.15 1.54 29.73
C LEU A 92 -0.43 0.66 28.48
N GLY A 93 -1.65 0.10 28.37
CA GLY A 93 -2.10 -0.75 27.27
C GLY A 93 -2.86 -0.05 26.14
N GLU A 94 -3.25 1.22 26.30
CA GLU A 94 -4.14 1.93 25.34
C GLU A 94 -3.37 2.82 24.35
N MET A 95 -2.16 2.43 23.97
CA MET A 95 -1.39 3.15 22.93
C MET A 95 -2.08 3.05 21.57
N PRO A 96 -2.19 4.17 20.80
CA PRO A 96 -2.74 4.14 19.45
C PRO A 96 -1.98 3.15 18.56
N LYS A 97 -2.72 2.27 17.88
CA LYS A 97 -2.14 1.31 16.92
C LYS A 97 -1.46 2.05 15.77
N LYS A 98 -0.12 2.09 15.75
CA LYS A 98 0.75 2.61 14.67
C LYS A 98 0.60 1.93 13.29
N ARG A 99 -0.42 1.08 13.08
CA ARG A 99 -0.58 0.28 11.85
C ARG A 99 -1.28 1.04 10.72
N ASP A 100 -2.27 1.89 11.03
CA ASP A 100 -3.02 2.64 10.01
C ASP A 100 -2.16 3.73 9.34
N ASP A 101 -1.21 4.30 10.07
CA ASP A 101 -0.33 5.35 9.53
C ASP A 101 0.51 4.85 8.36
N ARG A 102 0.98 3.59 8.38
CA ARG A 102 1.83 3.05 7.31
C ARG A 102 1.09 2.90 5.99
N VAL A 103 -0.18 2.50 6.05
CA VAL A 103 -1.03 2.39 4.85
C VAL A 103 -1.33 3.78 4.30
N ALA A 104 -1.66 4.75 5.17
CA ALA A 104 -1.87 6.13 4.77
C ALA A 104 -0.61 6.76 4.13
N ILE A 105 0.58 6.52 4.68
CA ILE A 105 1.86 6.96 4.13
C ILE A 105 2.11 6.29 2.77
N GLN A 106 1.84 5.00 2.64
CA GLN A 106 1.99 4.30 1.37
C GLN A 106 1.08 4.90 0.28
N LEU A 107 -0.21 5.14 0.59
CA LEU A 107 -1.13 5.80 -0.32
C LEU A 107 -0.64 7.21 -0.72
N PHE A 108 0.08 7.90 0.17
CA PHE A 108 0.60 9.24 -0.07
C PHE A 108 1.79 9.19 -1.03
N VAL A 109 2.67 8.20 -0.87
CA VAL A 109 3.78 7.96 -1.80
C VAL A 109 3.26 7.57 -3.18
N ILE A 110 2.22 6.74 -3.27
CA ILE A 110 1.56 6.42 -4.56
C ILE A 110 1.01 7.68 -5.22
N PHE A 111 0.36 8.55 -4.44
CA PHE A 111 -0.19 9.81 -4.94
C PHE A 111 0.88 10.79 -5.42
N ILE A 112 2.01 10.92 -4.72
CA ILE A 112 3.16 11.71 -5.18
C ILE A 112 3.72 11.13 -6.48
N ALA A 113 3.91 9.81 -6.55
CA ALA A 113 4.39 9.15 -7.75
C ALA A 113 3.47 9.39 -8.96
N TYR A 114 2.15 9.30 -8.75
CA TYR A 114 1.14 9.64 -9.74
C TYR A 114 1.32 11.08 -10.24
N ASN A 115 1.45 12.06 -9.33
CA ASN A 115 1.65 13.46 -9.66
C ASN A 115 2.94 13.72 -10.44
N ILE A 116 4.05 13.05 -10.09
CA ILE A 116 5.32 13.16 -10.83
C ILE A 116 5.18 12.58 -12.24
N CYS A 117 4.45 11.46 -12.37
CA CYS A 117 4.29 10.78 -13.65
C CYS A 117 3.31 11.48 -14.60
N TRP A 118 2.23 12.06 -14.06
CA TRP A 118 1.15 12.66 -14.85
C TRP A 118 1.20 14.19 -14.92
N GLY A 119 1.61 14.84 -13.83
CA GLY A 119 1.59 16.30 -13.68
C GLY A 119 2.27 17.04 -14.84
N PRO A 120 3.50 16.69 -15.23
CA PRO A 120 4.17 17.34 -16.36
C PRO A 120 3.38 17.26 -17.67
N TYR A 121 2.75 16.12 -17.97
CA TYR A 121 1.94 15.95 -19.16
C TYR A 121 0.65 16.77 -19.10
N LEU A 122 -0.04 16.78 -17.96
CA LEU A 122 -1.27 17.55 -17.77
C LEU A 122 -1.02 19.05 -17.90
N ILE A 123 0.02 19.56 -17.25
CA ILE A 123 0.43 20.97 -17.33
C ILE A 123 0.71 21.34 -18.78
N THR A 124 1.54 20.56 -19.47
CA THR A 124 1.92 20.87 -20.87
C THR A 124 0.75 20.74 -21.84
N SER A 125 -0.19 19.83 -21.62
CA SER A 125 -1.42 19.71 -22.40
C SER A 125 -2.35 20.91 -22.23
N ALA A 126 -2.40 21.53 -21.05
CA ALA A 126 -3.20 22.72 -20.78
C ALA A 126 -2.60 24.00 -21.41
N PHE A 127 -1.27 24.07 -21.55
CA PHE A 127 -0.57 25.20 -22.16
C PHE A 127 -0.29 25.03 -23.66
N ILE A 128 -0.78 23.96 -24.28
CA ILE A 128 -0.44 23.61 -25.67
C ILE A 128 -0.95 24.60 -26.71
N GLU A 129 -1.88 25.48 -26.32
CA GLU A 129 -2.42 26.58 -27.14
C GLU A 129 -1.77 27.92 -26.84
N SER A 130 -0.95 28.02 -25.78
CA SER A 130 -0.12 29.21 -25.60
C SER A 130 1.00 29.18 -26.64
N ASP A 131 0.97 30.12 -27.60
CA ASP A 131 1.97 30.25 -28.68
C ASP A 131 3.43 30.39 -28.18
N ASN A 132 3.62 30.53 -26.87
CA ASN A 132 4.91 30.74 -26.22
C ASN A 132 5.59 29.45 -25.72
N PHE A 133 4.92 28.28 -25.73
CA PHE A 133 5.47 27.06 -25.12
C PHE A 133 5.76 25.94 -26.14
N ASN A 134 6.88 26.07 -26.86
CA ASN A 134 7.36 25.05 -27.79
C ASN A 134 8.20 23.99 -27.05
N ILE A 135 7.57 22.87 -26.69
CA ILE A 135 8.25 21.72 -26.09
C ILE A 135 8.89 20.89 -27.19
N SER A 136 10.16 20.53 -27.01
CA SER A 136 10.88 19.65 -27.93
C SER A 136 10.24 18.26 -28.03
N MET A 137 10.49 17.55 -29.14
CA MET A 137 10.04 16.16 -29.31
C MET A 137 10.54 15.25 -28.17
N VAL A 138 11.78 15.47 -27.71
CA VAL A 138 12.37 14.75 -26.56
C VAL A 138 11.56 15.00 -25.29
N GLY A 139 11.10 16.23 -25.05
CA GLY A 139 10.25 16.56 -23.91
C GLY A 139 8.94 15.77 -23.90
N PHE A 140 8.22 15.73 -25.04
CA PHE A 140 6.99 14.94 -25.18
C PHE A 140 7.22 13.44 -24.99
N PHE A 141 8.35 12.92 -25.50
CA PHE A 141 8.72 11.52 -25.31
C PHE A 141 8.95 11.19 -23.84
N ILE A 142 9.72 12.01 -23.11
CA ILE A 142 9.97 11.83 -21.67
C ILE A 142 8.66 11.81 -20.88
N MET A 143 7.74 12.76 -21.14
CA MET A 143 6.46 12.79 -20.43
C MET A 143 5.60 11.56 -20.73
N SER A 144 5.66 11.03 -21.95
CA SER A 144 4.95 9.81 -22.31
C SER A 144 5.52 8.59 -21.59
N VAL A 145 6.85 8.49 -21.47
CA VAL A 145 7.52 7.44 -20.69
C VAL A 145 7.13 7.55 -19.21
N LEU A 146 7.10 8.75 -18.64
CA LEU A 146 6.68 8.98 -17.26
C LEU A 146 5.25 8.49 -17.00
N ILE A 147 4.31 8.77 -17.91
CA ILE A 147 2.92 8.27 -17.80
C ILE A 147 2.91 6.73 -17.75
N VAL A 148 3.67 6.07 -18.61
CA VAL A 148 3.77 4.59 -18.62
C VAL A 148 4.38 4.08 -17.32
N LEU A 149 5.42 4.75 -16.81
CA LEU A 149 6.10 4.41 -15.56
C LEU A 149 5.20 4.51 -14.31
N ASN A 150 4.12 5.30 -14.33
CA ASN A 150 3.16 5.39 -13.22
C ASN A 150 2.71 4.01 -12.72
N SER A 151 2.38 3.11 -13.65
CA SER A 151 1.94 1.75 -13.30
C SER A 151 3.09 0.91 -12.73
N CYS A 152 4.31 1.12 -13.21
CA CYS A 152 5.53 0.43 -12.78
C CYS A 152 6.00 0.85 -11.39
N CYS A 153 5.67 2.06 -10.94
CA CYS A 153 6.01 2.52 -9.59
C CYS A 153 5.25 1.75 -8.49
N ASN A 154 4.07 1.21 -8.82
CA ASN A 154 3.21 0.58 -7.82
C ASN A 154 3.85 -0.66 -7.15
N PRO A 155 4.31 -1.71 -7.87
CA PRO A 155 4.82 -2.92 -7.22
C PRO A 155 6.02 -2.68 -6.28
N PRO A 156 7.04 -1.88 -6.63
CA PRO A 156 8.11 -1.53 -5.70
C PRO A 156 7.59 -0.83 -4.44
N ILE A 157 6.66 0.13 -4.57
CA ILE A 157 6.07 0.84 -3.43
C ILE A 157 5.35 -0.14 -2.50
N TYR A 158 4.50 -1.03 -3.05
CA TYR A 158 3.83 -2.07 -2.26
C TYR A 158 4.85 -3.00 -1.58
N PHE A 159 5.87 -3.43 -2.30
CA PHE A 159 6.89 -4.34 -1.77
C PHE A 159 7.65 -3.71 -0.58
N PHE A 160 8.18 -2.50 -0.72
CA PHE A 160 8.99 -1.90 0.35
C PHE A 160 8.16 -1.41 1.54
N MET A 161 6.92 -0.95 1.31
CA MET A 161 6.13 -0.25 2.32
C MET A 161 5.01 -1.10 2.94
N ASN A 162 4.55 -2.14 2.26
CA ASN A 162 3.48 -3.01 2.74
C ASN A 162 4.03 -4.37 3.21
N ARG A 163 4.18 -4.49 4.54
CA ARG A 163 4.68 -5.72 5.17
C ARG A 163 3.82 -6.95 4.84
N GLN A 164 2.49 -6.79 4.81
CA GLN A 164 1.57 -7.89 4.49
C GLN A 164 1.74 -8.35 3.04
N PHE A 165 1.91 -7.40 2.12
CA PHE A 165 2.18 -7.71 0.71
C PHE A 165 3.51 -8.47 0.54
N ARG A 166 4.55 -8.04 1.26
CA ARG A 166 5.84 -8.75 1.31
C ARG A 166 5.71 -10.17 1.85
N GLU A 167 5.03 -10.33 2.99
CA GLU A 167 4.79 -11.64 3.60
C GLU A 167 4.02 -12.58 2.64
N ALA A 168 3.05 -12.04 1.89
CA ALA A 168 2.32 -12.79 0.87
C ALA A 168 3.19 -13.13 -0.35
N ILE A 169 4.08 -12.24 -0.82
CA ILE A 169 5.02 -12.58 -1.90
C ILE A 169 6.01 -13.65 -1.45
N THR A 170 6.57 -13.51 -0.25
CA THR A 170 7.53 -14.48 0.29
C THR A 170 6.88 -15.85 0.53
N SER A 171 5.57 -15.92 0.79
CA SER A 171 4.90 -17.23 0.93
C SER A 171 4.79 -18.02 -0.38
N PHE A 172 4.87 -17.35 -1.55
CA PHE A 172 4.94 -18.02 -2.86
C PHE A 172 6.32 -18.60 -3.17
N PHE A 173 7.38 -18.10 -2.52
CA PHE A 173 8.75 -18.60 -2.65
C PHE A 173 9.09 -19.41 -1.39
N PRO A 174 8.84 -20.73 -1.36
CA PRO A 174 9.13 -21.52 -0.19
C PRO A 174 10.65 -21.57 0.05
N THR A 175 11.13 -20.73 0.96
CA THR A 175 12.44 -20.96 1.58
C THR A 175 12.35 -22.28 2.34
N CYS A 176 13.25 -23.21 2.02
CA CYS A 176 13.28 -24.53 2.61
C CYS A 176 13.22 -24.45 4.16
N LYS A 177 12.22 -25.08 4.78
CA LYS A 177 12.07 -25.12 6.24
C LYS A 177 13.26 -25.76 6.97
N CYS A 178 14.13 -26.46 6.24
CA CYS A 178 15.35 -27.07 6.77
C CYS A 178 16.39 -26.04 7.24
N CYS A 179 16.36 -24.78 6.76
CA CYS A 179 17.38 -23.77 7.09
C CYS A 179 16.98 -22.78 8.21
N HIS A 180 15.76 -22.87 8.78
CA HIS A 180 15.30 -21.94 9.83
C HIS A 180 15.49 -22.48 11.26
N GLN A 181 15.85 -23.76 11.43
CA GLN A 181 15.97 -24.35 12.78
C GLN A 181 17.36 -24.18 13.43
N ASP A 182 18.42 -23.89 12.66
CA ASP A 182 19.78 -23.80 13.21
C ASP A 182 20.12 -22.48 13.92
N ILE A 183 19.27 -21.46 13.84
CA ILE A 183 19.54 -20.16 14.51
C ILE A 183 18.94 -20.11 15.92
N THR A 184 17.92 -20.93 16.23
CA THR A 184 17.22 -20.91 17.53
C THR A 184 17.76 -21.89 18.58
N SER A 185 18.66 -22.82 18.24
CA SER A 185 19.17 -23.83 19.17
C SER A 185 20.45 -23.43 19.91
N HIS A 186 21.11 -22.32 19.56
CA HIS A 186 22.41 -21.93 20.15
C HIS A 186 22.39 -20.77 21.16
N SER A 187 21.22 -20.34 21.64
CA SER A 187 21.13 -19.28 22.66
C SER A 187 20.24 -19.68 23.84
N THR A 188 20.57 -20.80 24.48
CA THR A 188 20.15 -21.03 25.87
C THR A 188 21.42 -21.07 26.73
N THR A 189 21.80 -19.91 27.23
CA THR A 189 22.76 -19.76 28.33
C THR A 189 22.22 -20.53 29.55
N PRO A 190 22.98 -21.48 30.15
CA PRO A 190 22.60 -22.03 31.43
C PRO A 190 22.94 -21.01 32.52
N THR A 191 21.91 -20.36 33.05
CA THR A 191 22.00 -19.61 34.31
C THR A 191 22.14 -20.60 35.46
N THR A 192 23.37 -20.79 35.93
CA THR A 192 23.67 -21.42 37.21
C THR A 192 23.20 -20.50 38.32
N ASN A 193 22.18 -20.90 39.07
CA ASN A 193 21.88 -20.30 40.38
C ASN A 193 21.77 -21.41 41.42
N GLY A 194 22.68 -21.35 42.39
CA GLY A 194 22.79 -22.29 43.49
C GLY A 194 21.60 -22.20 44.44
N GLY A 195 21.16 -23.35 44.93
CA GLY A 195 20.13 -23.47 45.94
C GLY A 195 20.12 -24.86 46.57
N ARG A 196 20.80 -24.99 47.71
CA ARG A 196 20.64 -25.98 48.80
C ARG A 196 20.05 -27.36 48.45
N MET A 197 20.93 -28.35 48.47
CA MET A 197 20.57 -29.77 48.53
C MET A 197 20.22 -30.15 49.98
N HIS A 198 18.97 -30.56 50.20
CA HIS A 198 18.52 -31.23 51.42
C HIS A 198 18.33 -32.72 51.05
N PRO A 199 18.91 -33.68 51.79
CA PRO A 199 18.63 -35.09 51.53
C PRO A 199 17.29 -35.45 52.18
N ARG A 200 16.41 -36.09 51.41
CA ARG A 200 15.32 -36.88 51.97
C ARG A 200 15.50 -38.31 51.48
N ASP A 201 16.05 -39.12 52.37
CA ASP A 201 15.77 -40.54 52.42
C ASP A 201 14.26 -40.72 52.60
N ASN A 202 13.65 -41.60 51.82
CA ASN A 202 12.72 -42.55 52.42
C ASN A 202 12.65 -43.83 51.59
N THR A 203 13.12 -44.87 52.28
CA THR A 203 13.00 -46.28 52.05
C THR A 203 11.55 -46.77 52.06
N ASN A 204 11.39 -47.98 51.51
CA ASN A 204 10.32 -48.96 51.74
C ASN A 204 9.04 -48.83 50.91
N ASN A 205 8.93 -49.73 49.92
CA ASN A 205 7.82 -50.68 49.92
C ASN A 205 8.24 -52.01 49.28
N THR A 206 8.44 -53.00 50.15
CA THR A 206 8.48 -54.43 49.82
C THR A 206 7.16 -55.05 50.29
N SER A 207 6.46 -55.73 49.38
CA SER A 207 5.62 -56.94 49.58
C SER A 207 4.69 -57.05 48.35
N SER A 208 4.98 -57.85 47.34
CA SER A 208 4.94 -59.33 47.24
C SER A 208 3.60 -59.86 46.75
N TYR A 209 3.69 -60.90 45.89
CA TYR A 209 2.66 -61.82 45.36
C TYR A 209 1.86 -61.31 44.14
N GLU A 210 1.65 -62.03 43.03
CA GLU A 210 2.06 -63.37 42.55
C GLU A 210 1.57 -63.53 41.08
N SER A 211 2.21 -64.43 40.31
CA SER A 211 1.70 -65.21 39.15
C SER A 211 1.37 -64.55 37.78
N GLU A 212 2.23 -64.83 36.79
CA GLU A 212 1.89 -65.23 35.40
C GLU A 212 0.91 -66.44 35.38
N PRO A 213 0.23 -66.86 34.27
CA PRO A 213 0.73 -66.87 32.89
C PRO A 213 -0.27 -66.57 31.73
N THR A 214 0.33 -66.20 30.60
CA THR A 214 0.10 -66.62 29.19
C THR A 214 -1.29 -67.03 28.64
N ARG A 215 -1.57 -66.46 27.46
CA ARG A 215 -2.16 -67.06 26.23
C ARG A 215 -3.67 -67.29 26.15
N THR A 216 -4.31 -66.51 25.27
CA THR A 216 -5.02 -66.98 24.05
C THR A 216 -4.98 -65.89 23.00
#